data_AF-A0AA39TER8-F1
#
_entry.id   AF-A0AA39TER8-F1
#
_cell.length_a   1.000
_cell.length_b   1.000
_cell.length_c   1.000
_cell.angle_alpha   90.00
_cell.angle_beta   90.00
_cell.angle_gamma   90.00
#
_symmetry.space_group_name_H-M   'P 1'
#
loop_
_entity.id
_entity.type
_entity.pdbx_description
1 polymer ?
#
loop_
_entity_poly.entity_id
_entity_poly.type
_entity_poly.pdbx_seq_one_letter_code
_entity_poly.pdbx_strand_id
1 'polypeptide(L)' 'EIEQWWLHAMNHCMRLNCLLSDQKKFRKKAIRKFLVLTMWQGALVNEHLLQEDWMKDSRVLVGM' A
#
# COMPACT_ATOMS: atom_id res chain seq x y z
N GLU A 1 6.43 13.37 17.54
CA GLU A 1 6.93 13.88 16.23
C GLU A 1 7.54 12.78 15.37
N ILE A 2 8.57 12.05 15.80
CA ILE A 2 9.24 11.00 15.02
C ILE A 2 8.28 9.94 14.45
N GLU A 3 7.31 9.49 15.25
CA GLU A 3 6.31 8.50 14.82
C GLU A 3 5.45 8.98 13.64
N GLN A 4 5.04 10.25 13.65
CA GLN A 4 4.25 10.82 12.55
C GLN A 4 5.06 10.91 11.25
N TRP A 5 6.36 11.16 11.36
CA TRP A 5 7.27 11.15 10.21
C TRP A 5 7.42 9.74 9.64
N TRP A 6 7.57 8.74 10.50
CA TRP A 6 7.60 7.34 10.09
C TRP A 6 6.30 6.91 9.41
N LEU A 7 5.15 7.22 10.01
CA LEU A 7 3.84 6.95 9.41
C LEU A 7 3.70 7.64 8.06
N HIS A 8 4.17 8.90 7.93
CA HIS A 8 4.16 9.60 6.65
C HIS A 8 5.02 8.90 5.59
N ALA A 9 6.25 8.50 5.96
CA ALA A 9 7.16 7.80 5.07
C ALA A 9 6.62 6.43 4.64
N MET A 10 6.03 5.67 5.57
CA MET A 10 5.41 4.38 5.28
C MET A 10 4.20 4.53 4.36
N ASN A 11 3.32 5.50 4.63
CA ASN A 11 2.19 5.81 3.75
C ASN A 11 2.64 6.22 2.35
N HIS A 12 3.71 7.00 2.24
CA HIS A 12 4.31 7.36 0.95
C HIS A 12 4.85 6.12 0.21
N CYS A 13 5.59 5.26 0.92
CA CYS A 13 6.12 4.00 0.38
C CYS A 13 4.99 3.09 -0.11
N MET A 14 3.94 2.89 0.69
CA MET A 14 2.77 2.10 0.31
C MET A 14 2.14 2.61 -0.98
N ARG A 15 1.91 3.93 -1.09
CA ARG A 15 1.37 4.56 -2.30
C ARG A 15 2.25 4.33 -3.52
N LEU A 16 3.57 4.42 -3.38
CA LEU A 16 4.51 4.11 -4.46
C LEU A 16 4.40 2.64 -4.89
N ASN A 17 4.32 1.71 -3.94
CA ASN A 17 4.15 0.30 -4.25
C ASN A 17 2.83 0.01 -4.99
N CYS A 18 1.74 0.67 -4.59
CA CYS A 18 0.47 0.59 -5.30
C CYS A 18 0.59 1.13 -6.73
N LEU A 19 1.20 2.30 -6.92
CA LEU A 19 1.41 2.88 -8.25
C LEU A 19 2.27 1.98 -9.14
N LEU A 20 3.39 1.47 -8.62
CA LEU A 20 4.30 0.59 -9.34
C LEU A 20 3.70 -0.79 -9.64
N SER A 21 2.59 -1.16 -8.98
CA SER A 21 1.87 -2.39 -9.29
C SER A 21 0.96 -2.30 -10.51
N ASP A 22 0.78 -1.10 -11.10
CA ASP A 22 -0.04 -0.91 -12.28
C ASP A 22 0.58 -1.60 -13.50
N GLN A 23 0.08 -2.79 -13.82
CA GLN A 23 0.50 -3.58 -14.98
C GLN A 23 0.21 -2.89 -16.31
N LYS A 24 -0.83 -2.04 -16.41
CA LYS A 24 -1.11 -1.30 -17.64
C LYS A 24 0.00 -0.28 -17.91
N LYS A 25 0.47 0.39 -16.86
CA LYS A 25 1.52 1.42 -16.94
C LYS A 25 2.93 0.84 -17.04
N PHE A 26 3.26 -0.16 -16.22
CA PHE A 26 4.64 -0.66 -16.08
C PHE A 26 4.89 -2.03 -16.74
N ARG A 27 3.86 -2.70 -17.26
CA ARG A 27 3.94 -3.99 -17.97
C ARG A 27 4.75 -5.02 -17.16
N LYS A 28 5.84 -5.55 -17.75
CA LYS A 28 6.72 -6.55 -17.11
C LYS A 28 7.54 -5.99 -15.94
N LYS A 29 7.65 -4.67 -15.81
CA LYS A 29 8.35 -4.00 -14.70
C LYS A 29 7.41 -3.69 -13.52
N ALA A 30 6.12 -3.99 -13.65
CA ALA A 30 5.15 -3.77 -12.58
C ALA A 30 5.42 -4.71 -11.40
N ILE A 31 5.29 -4.18 -10.18
CA ILE A 31 5.27 -5.01 -8.98
C ILE A 31 4.01 -5.88 -9.03
N ARG A 32 4.12 -7.15 -8.66
CA ARG A 32 2.95 -8.03 -8.61
C ARG A 32 2.03 -7.55 -7.50
N LYS A 33 0.74 -7.34 -7.80
CA LYS A 33 -0.27 -6.93 -6.81
C LYS A 33 -0.25 -7.79 -5.55
N PHE A 34 -0.21 -9.11 -5.72
CA PHE A 34 -0.13 -10.07 -4.62
C PHE A 34 1.04 -9.77 -3.67
N LEU A 35 2.20 -9.40 -4.21
CA LEU A 35 3.36 -9.04 -3.38
C LEU A 35 3.09 -7.78 -2.55
N VAL A 36 2.42 -6.78 -3.12
CA VAL A 36 2.08 -5.55 -2.38
C VAL A 36 1.04 -5.85 -1.30
N LEU A 37 0.01 -6.64 -1.60
CA LEU A 37 -1.00 -7.04 -0.62
C LEU A 37 -0.37 -7.77 0.57
N THR A 38 0.48 -8.78 0.32
CA THR A 38 1.17 -9.52 1.39
C THR A 38 2.14 -8.64 2.17
N MET A 39 2.84 -7.72 1.52
CA MET A 39 3.83 -6.86 2.17
C MET A 39 3.21 -5.89 3.19
N TRP A 40 1.98 -5.43 2.96
CA TRP A 40 1.28 -4.48 3.84
C TRP A 40 0.24 -5.15 4.74
N GLN A 41 0.08 -6.47 4.64
CA GLN A 41 -0.81 -7.22 5.49
C GLN A 41 -0.39 -7.07 6.96
N GLY A 42 -1.35 -6.75 7.83
CA GLY A 42 -1.12 -6.50 9.26
C GLY A 42 -0.58 -5.10 9.60
N ALA A 43 -0.34 -4.24 8.60
CA ALA A 43 0.22 -2.89 8.81
C ALA A 43 -0.79 -1.76 8.49
N LEU A 44 -2.01 -2.09 8.08
CA LEU A 44 -3.02 -1.12 7.64
C LEU A 44 -3.99 -0.78 8.77
N VAL A 45 -4.38 0.50 8.84
CA VAL A 45 -5.44 0.94 9.74
C VAL A 45 -6.75 0.28 9.32
N ASN A 46 -7.44 -0.34 10.28
CA ASN A 46 -8.74 -0.98 10.06
C ASN A 46 -8.74 -1.98 8.91
N GLU A 47 -7.67 -2.77 8.77
CA GLU A 47 -7.51 -3.73 7.67
C GLU A 47 -8.73 -4.66 7.49
N HIS A 48 -9.38 -5.05 8.58
CA HIS A 48 -10.59 -5.87 8.57
C HIS A 48 -11.80 -5.23 7.86
N LEU A 49 -11.80 -3.91 7.66
CA LEU A 49 -12.83 -3.17 6.90
C LEU A 49 -12.45 -3.00 5.43
N LEU A 50 -11.21 -3.33 5.05
CA LEU A 50 -10.72 -3.16 3.69
C LEU A 50 -11.17 -4.33 2.79
N GLN A 51 -11.46 -4.00 1.53
CA GLN A 51 -11.72 -5.01 0.51
C GLN A 51 -10.42 -5.75 0.12
N GLU A 52 -10.55 -6.93 -0.45
CA GLU A 52 -9.41 -7.78 -0.84
C GLU A 52 -8.44 -7.10 -1.85
N ASP A 53 -8.94 -6.21 -2.72
CA ASP A 53 -8.14 -5.38 -3.65
C ASP A 53 -8.14 -3.89 -3.21
N TRP A 54 -7.88 -3.64 -1.92
CA TRP A 54 -7.84 -2.31 -1.31
C TRP A 54 -6.85 -1.35 -1.97
N MET A 55 -5.89 -1.85 -2.75
CA MET A 55 -4.89 -1.05 -3.46
C MET A 55 -5.48 -0.02 -4.42
N LYS A 56 -6.76 -0.16 -4.80
CA LYS A 56 -7.49 0.81 -5.62
C LYS A 56 -8.06 1.99 -4.83
N ASP A 57 -8.11 1.89 -3.51
CA ASP A 57 -8.65 2.93 -2.64
C ASP A 57 -7.53 3.89 -2.19
N SER A 58 -7.72 5.18 -2.47
CA SER A 58 -6.76 6.23 -2.11
C SER A 58 -6.79 6.61 -0.62
N ARG A 59 -7.76 6.08 0.14
CA ARG A 59 -7.97 6.36 1.57
C ARG A 59 -7.28 5.36 2.50
N VAL A 60 -6.66 4.31 1.96
CA VAL A 60 -5.93 3.33 2.76
C VAL A 60 -4.68 3.98 3.34
N LEU A 61 -4.49 3.78 4.63
CA LEU A 61 -3.35 4.29 5.38
C LEU A 61 -2.71 3.17 6.21
N VAL A 62 -1.40 3.25 6.33
CA VAL A 62 -0.60 2.51 7.31
C VAL A 62 -0.85 3.11 8.69
N GLY A 63 -1.08 2.25 9.67
CA GLY A 63 -1.10 2.62 11.08
C GLY A 63 -0.71 1.41 11.91
N MET A 64 0.12 1.67 12.91
CA MET A 64 0.58 0.71 13.90
C MET A 64 -0.23 0.84 15.17
#